data_AF-A0A327YG18-F1
#
_entry.id   AF-A0A327YG18-F1
#
_cell.length_a   1.000
_cell.length_b   1.000
_cell.length_c   1.000
_cell.angle_alpha   90.00
_cell.angle_beta   90.00
_cell.angle_gamma   90.00
#
_symmetry.space_group_name_H-M   'P 1'
#
loop_
_entity.id
_entity.type
_entity.pdbx_description
1 polymer ?
#
loop_
_entity_poly.entity_id
_entity_poly.type
_entity_poly.pdbx_seq_one_letter_code
_entity_poly.pdbx_strand_id
1 'polypeptide(L)' 'MIYAISIFYMISAIFSYLAITTFLSLNKARMYPPKQVLKKKIGLYITGALLCILIGWSFQYF' A
#
# COMPACT_ATOMS: atom_id res chain seq x y z
N MET A 1 -17.74 -14.92 4.82
CA MET A 1 -16.26 -14.87 4.81
C MET A 1 -15.72 -14.24 3.52
N ILE A 2 -16.23 -14.64 2.35
CA ILE A 2 -15.92 -14.00 1.05
C ILE A 2 -15.99 -12.46 1.07
N TYR A 3 -17.03 -11.84 1.64
CA TYR A 3 -17.12 -10.38 1.71
C TYR A 3 -15.98 -9.73 2.50
N ALA A 4 -15.53 -10.34 3.60
CA ALA A 4 -14.41 -9.83 4.39
C ALA A 4 -13.09 -9.93 3.61
N ILE A 5 -12.86 -11.05 2.94
CA ILE A 5 -11.70 -11.27 2.06
C ILE A 5 -11.68 -10.22 0.94
N SER A 6 -12.83 -9.98 0.29
CA SER A 6 -12.97 -8.96 -0.75
C SER A 6 -12.65 -7.54 -0.24
N ILE A 7 -13.08 -7.20 0.98
CA ILE A 7 -12.77 -5.90 1.61
C ILE A 7 -11.26 -5.76 1.85
N PHE A 8 -10.58 -6.79 2.36
CA PHE A 8 -9.13 -6.75 2.56
C PHE A 8 -8.35 -6.60 1.25
N TYR A 9 -8.78 -7.27 0.18
CA TYR A 9 -8.18 -7.10 -1.14
C TYR A 9 -8.42 -5.71 -1.73
N MET A 10 -9.62 -5.13 -1.57
CA MET A 10 -9.92 -3.75 -1.98
C MET A 10 -9.05 -2.74 -1.24
N ILE A 11 -8.89 -2.91 0.09
CA ILE A 11 -8.02 -2.06 0.91
C ILE A 11 -6.57 -2.17 0.44
N SER A 12 -6.09 -3.38 0.17
CA SER A 12 -4.73 -3.58 -0.38
C SER A 12 -4.53 -2.88 -1.72
N ALA A 13 -5.51 -2.95 -2.62
CA ALA A 13 -5.45 -2.26 -3.91
C ALA A 13 -5.34 -0.73 -3.73
N ILE A 14 -6.07 -0.16 -2.77
CA ILE A 14 -5.99 1.27 -2.44
C ILE A 14 -4.60 1.65 -1.91
N PHE A 15 -4.03 0.87 -1.00
CA PHE A 15 -2.68 1.11 -0.48
C PHE A 15 -1.62 0.99 -1.58
N SER A 16 -1.77 0.03 -2.48
CA SER A 16 -0.89 -0.16 -3.64
C SER A 16 -0.94 1.04 -4.58
N TYR A 17 -2.14 1.56 -4.85
CA TYR A 17 -2.31 2.79 -5.63
C TYR A 17 -1.66 4.00 -4.95
N LEU A 18 -1.82 4.15 -3.63
CA LEU A 18 -1.14 5.18 -2.84
C LEU A 18 0.39 5.06 -2.89
N ALA A 19 0.92 3.84 -2.90
CA ALA A 19 2.36 3.59 -3.06
C ALA A 19 2.86 4.01 -4.45
N ILE A 20 2.12 3.68 -5.51
CA ILE A 20 2.48 4.05 -6.89
C ILE A 20 2.43 5.57 -7.09
N THR A 21 1.38 6.23 -6.61
CA THR A 21 1.24 7.69 -6.71
C THR A 21 2.34 8.41 -5.94
N THR A 22 2.70 7.94 -4.75
CA THR A 22 3.84 8.48 -4.01
C THR A 22 5.18 8.18 -4.69
N PHE A 23 5.35 7.04 -5.33
CA PHE A 23 6.54 6.73 -6.14
C PHE A 23 6.69 7.66 -7.36
N LEU A 24 5.60 7.92 -8.09
CA LEU A 24 5.60 8.89 -9.19
C LEU A 24 5.90 10.30 -8.68
N SER A 25 5.37 10.69 -7.51
CA SER A 25 5.67 11.97 -6.89
C SER A 25 7.14 12.07 -6.44
N LEU A 26 7.77 10.97 -6.03
CA LEU A 26 9.19 10.91 -5.66
C LEU A 26 10.08 11.22 -6.87
N ASN A 27 9.71 10.70 -8.05
CA ASN A 27 10.44 10.97 -9.28
C ASN A 27 10.30 12.45 -9.74
N LYS A 28 9.17 13.08 -9.40
CA LYS A 28 8.87 14.48 -9.74
C LYS A 28 9.37 15.49 -8.69
N ALA A 29 9.73 15.05 -7.48
CA ALA A 29 10.17 15.92 -6.39
C ALA A 29 11.59 16.48 -6.64
N ARG A 30 11.66 17.71 -7.17
CA ARG A 30 12.91 18.45 -7.42
C ARG A 30 13.37 19.35 -6.26
N MET A 31 12.49 19.77 -5.34
CA MET A 31 12.85 20.82 -4.35
C MET A 31 12.31 20.57 -2.92
N TYR A 32 11.06 20.13 -2.77
CA TYR A 32 10.45 19.74 -1.48
C TYR A 32 9.21 18.87 -1.77
N PRO A 33 8.86 17.83 -0.99
CA PRO A 33 9.42 17.41 0.30
C PRO A 33 10.72 16.60 0.17
N PRO A 34 11.44 16.32 1.29
CA PRO A 34 12.68 15.56 1.27
C PRO A 34 12.43 14.15 0.74
N LYS A 35 13.24 13.71 -0.24
CA LYS A 35 13.12 12.37 -0.87
C LYS A 35 13.10 11.22 0.14
N GLN A 36 13.73 11.38 1.30
CA GLN A 36 13.70 10.42 2.41
C GLN A 36 12.30 10.25 3.02
N VAL A 37 11.50 11.31 3.14
CA VAL A 37 10.16 11.25 3.72
C VAL A 37 9.20 10.53 2.77
N LEU A 38 9.31 10.80 1.46
CA LEU A 38 8.54 10.07 0.44
C LEU A 38 8.92 8.59 0.41
N LYS A 39 10.21 8.24 0.48
CA LYS A 39 10.67 6.84 0.56
C LYS A 39 10.13 6.13 1.80
N LYS A 40 10.11 6.78 2.96
CA LYS A 40 9.49 6.23 4.18
C LYS A 40 8.00 5.98 4.00
N LYS A 41 7.27 6.93 3.38
CA LYS A 41 5.83 6.79 3.10
C LYS A 41 5.55 5.64 2.12
N ILE A 42 6.34 5.51 1.05
CA ILE A 42 6.25 4.40 0.09
C ILE A 42 6.47 3.06 0.81
N GLY A 43 7.50 2.97 1.65
CA GLY A 43 7.74 1.79 2.48
C GLY A 43 6.53 1.43 3.35
N LEU A 44 5.98 2.42 4.05
CA LEU A 44 4.81 2.24 4.93
C LEU A 44 3.57 1.78 4.15
N TYR A 45 3.32 2.33 2.96
CA TYR A 45 2.21 1.89 2.10
C TYR A 45 2.41 0.49 1.54
N ILE A 46 3.63 0.13 1.13
CA ILE A 46 3.96 -1.23 0.64
C ILE A 46 3.79 -2.25 1.77
N THR A 47 4.29 -1.94 2.98
CA THR A 47 4.11 -2.83 4.14
C THR A 47 2.64 -2.98 4.51
N GLY A 48 1.86 -1.89 4.47
CA GLY A 48 0.41 -1.94 4.71
C GLY A 48 -0.35 -2.78 3.68
N ALA A 49 0.00 -2.65 2.39
CA ALA A 49 -0.59 -3.46 1.32
C ALA A 49 -0.27 -4.96 1.50
N LEU A 50 0.99 -5.30 1.78
CA LEU A 50 1.41 -6.68 2.02
C LEU A 50 0.71 -7.31 3.23
N LEU A 51 0.56 -6.57 4.32
CA LEU A 51 -0.18 -7.04 5.49
C LEU A 51 -1.65 -7.29 5.18
N CYS A 52 -2.31 -6.40 4.44
CA CYS A 52 -3.70 -6.62 4.03
C CYS A 52 -3.87 -7.84 3.12
N ILE A 53 -2.91 -8.10 2.22
CA ILE A 53 -2.91 -9.30 1.37
C ILE A 53 -2.75 -10.56 2.23
N LEU A 54 -1.77 -10.56 3.14
CA LEU A 54 -1.54 -11.68 4.05
C LEU A 54 -2.78 -12.00 4.90
N ILE A 55 -3.43 -10.98 5.45
CA ILE A 55 -4.66 -11.15 6.23
C ILE A 55 -5.77 -11.71 5.34
N GLY A 56 -6.05 -11.10 4.18
CA GLY A 56 -7.06 -11.59 3.25
C GLY A 56 -6.80 -13.04 2.80
N TRP A 57 -5.54 -13.39 2.59
CA TRP A 57 -5.10 -14.74 2.24
C TRP A 57 -5.30 -15.72 3.40
N SER A 58 -4.90 -15.39 4.63
CA SER A 58 -5.12 -16.25 5.80
C SER A 58 -6.59 -16.51 6.07
N PHE A 59 -7.45 -15.52 5.86
CA PHE A 59 -8.92 -15.66 5.99
C PHE A 59 -9.55 -16.57 4.92
N GLN A 60 -8.83 -16.92 3.86
CA GLN A 60 -9.30 -17.85 2.83
C GLN A 60 -9.18 -19.33 3.25
N TYR A 61 -8.31 -19.63 4.23
CA TYR A 61 -8.07 -20.99 4.72
C TYR A 61 -8.80 -21.30 6.03
N PHE A 62 -9.45 -20.30 6.62
CA PHE A 62 -10.36 -20.42 7.76
C PHE A 62 -11.81 -20.47 7.28
#